data_AF-A0A816QAH9-F1
#
_entry.id   AF-A0A816QAH9-F1
#
_cell.length_a   1.000
_cell.length_b   1.000
_cell.length_c   1.000
_cell.angle_alpha   90.00
_cell.angle_beta   90.00
_cell.angle_gamma   90.00
#
_symmetry.space_group_name_H-M   'P 1'
#
loop_
_entity.id
_entity.type
_entity.pdbx_description
1 polymer ?
#
loop_
_entity_poly.entity_id
_entity_poly.type
_entity_poly.pdbx_seq_one_letter_code
_entity_poly.pdbx_strand_id
1 'polypeptide(L)'
;MTEEEIVKINRKLQKMIDKSDVDENIARDLLVRLQESRITLVILQTTGIGKTVNNLRRLIANEDLSIVAKSLLKNWKKLVSETSPRPINKDEKPSTSNNTNNSQSSQETNVNNGKNIASNKSTKQKSPEKPSSSKGYTALQTEDEFRLKSRDLLAAALSMSELPEGSADPVELSAHVEDAIYKEIKDTGVKYRNRIRSRISNLKDAKNPNLRRNVLLGIITPERLAVLTAEDMASDALKQERSKLTDLAINEYQLAVDEGTGTDLIPCKRCKQNNCAYTELQTRGADEPMTLFVFCRNCGLRWKM
;
A
#
# COMPACT_ATOMS: atom_id res chain seq x y z
N MET A 1 -31.50 -19.65 19.72
CA MET A 1 -31.22 -18.29 20.21
C MET A 1 -31.98 -17.27 19.38
N THR A 2 -32.50 -16.22 20.00
CA THR A 2 -33.09 -15.05 19.34
C THR A 2 -32.00 -14.05 18.92
N GLU A 3 -32.35 -13.11 18.04
CA GLU A 3 -31.42 -12.05 17.60
C GLU A 3 -30.91 -11.21 18.78
N GLU A 4 -31.77 -10.92 19.76
CA GLU A 4 -31.38 -10.21 20.98
C GLU A 4 -30.30 -10.91 21.80
N GLU A 5 -30.33 -12.25 21.87
CA GLU A 5 -29.33 -13.03 22.59
C GLU A 5 -27.96 -12.93 21.90
N ILE A 6 -27.95 -12.94 20.56
CA ILE A 6 -26.74 -12.75 19.76
C ILE A 6 -26.19 -11.32 19.95
N VAL A 7 -27.06 -10.30 20.01
CA VAL A 7 -26.67 -8.92 20.34
C VAL A 7 -26.12 -8.81 21.77
N LYS A 8 -26.74 -9.48 22.75
CA LYS A 8 -26.28 -9.52 24.15
C LYS A 8 -24.90 -10.19 24.25
N ILE A 9 -24.66 -11.29 23.53
CA ILE A 9 -23.35 -11.96 23.44
C ILE A 9 -22.32 -11.06 22.76
N ASN A 10 -22.67 -10.42 21.64
CA ASN A 10 -21.77 -9.51 20.91
C ASN A 10 -21.32 -8.34 21.80
N ARG A 11 -22.23 -7.71 22.55
CA ARG A 11 -21.90 -6.64 23.51
C ARG A 11 -21.00 -7.13 24.65
N LYS A 12 -21.16 -8.38 25.13
CA LYS A 12 -20.27 -8.96 26.15
C LYS A 12 -18.86 -9.19 25.61
N LEU A 13 -18.74 -9.80 24.42
CA LEU A 13 -17.45 -10.02 23.77
C LEU A 13 -16.74 -8.71 23.42
N GLN A 14 -17.47 -7.70 22.91
CA GLN A 14 -16.89 -6.38 22.65
C GLN A 14 -16.38 -5.71 23.94
N LYS A 15 -17.13 -5.78 25.05
CA LYS A 15 -16.67 -5.25 26.35
C LYS A 15 -15.42 -5.93 26.91
N MET A 16 -15.20 -7.22 26.63
CA MET A 16 -13.96 -7.93 27.00
C MET A 16 -12.78 -7.48 26.13
N ILE A 17 -13.01 -7.32 24.82
CA ILE A 17 -12.04 -6.77 23.87
C ILE A 17 -11.63 -5.35 24.24
N ASP A 18 -12.59 -4.47 24.52
CA ASP A 18 -12.35 -3.06 24.84
C ASP A 18 -11.58 -2.87 26.15
N LYS A 19 -11.77 -3.78 27.12
CA LYS A 19 -11.03 -3.80 28.39
C LYS A 19 -9.66 -4.46 28.29
N SER A 20 -9.34 -5.13 27.18
CA SER A 20 -8.15 -5.99 27.02
C SER A 20 -8.02 -7.07 28.10
N ASP A 21 -9.12 -7.41 28.77
CA ASP A 21 -9.22 -8.35 29.88
C ASP A 21 -10.21 -9.45 29.44
N VAL A 22 -9.66 -10.58 29.00
CA VAL A 22 -10.40 -11.63 28.30
C VAL A 22 -10.44 -12.89 29.16
N ASP A 23 -11.50 -13.01 29.95
CA ASP A 23 -11.83 -14.23 30.69
C ASP A 23 -11.98 -15.42 29.72
N GLU A 24 -10.92 -16.24 29.58
CA GLU A 24 -10.87 -17.33 28.61
C GLU A 24 -12.04 -18.32 28.76
N ASN A 25 -12.45 -18.61 30.00
CA ASN A 25 -13.58 -19.49 30.30
C ASN A 25 -14.93 -18.90 29.84
N ILE A 26 -15.13 -17.58 30.00
CA ILE A 26 -16.37 -16.91 29.58
C ILE A 26 -16.36 -16.73 28.06
N ALA A 27 -15.21 -16.42 27.47
CA ALA A 27 -15.03 -16.44 26.02
C ALA A 27 -15.35 -17.83 25.43
N ARG A 28 -14.95 -18.92 26.09
CA ARG A 28 -15.28 -20.29 25.68
C ARG A 28 -16.79 -20.56 25.70
N ASP A 29 -17.49 -20.27 26.79
CA ASP A 29 -18.96 -20.45 26.87
C ASP A 29 -19.68 -19.65 25.77
N LEU A 30 -19.32 -18.38 25.60
CA LEU A 30 -19.93 -17.51 24.60
C LEU A 30 -19.66 -18.00 23.16
N LEU A 31 -18.48 -18.54 22.87
CA LEU A 31 -18.16 -19.13 21.57
C LEU A 31 -18.89 -20.46 21.32
N VAL A 32 -19.04 -21.32 22.34
CA VAL A 32 -19.80 -22.57 22.21
C VAL A 32 -21.30 -22.29 21.99
N ARG A 33 -21.90 -21.33 22.73
CA ARG A 33 -23.28 -20.87 22.50
C ARG A 33 -23.51 -20.33 21.08
N LEU A 34 -22.51 -19.64 20.52
CA LEU A 34 -22.53 -19.17 19.13
C LEU A 34 -22.35 -20.30 18.11
N GLN A 35 -21.73 -21.42 18.49
CA GLN A 35 -21.54 -22.60 17.62
C GLN A 35 -22.78 -23.50 17.57
N GLU A 36 -23.48 -23.66 18.68
CA GLU A 36 -24.75 -24.42 18.75
C GLU A 36 -25.90 -23.68 18.03
N SER A 37 -25.76 -22.37 17.82
CA SER A 37 -26.77 -21.52 17.20
C SER A 37 -26.67 -21.45 15.68
N ARG A 38 -27.77 -21.76 14.98
CA ARG A 38 -27.93 -21.53 13.53
C ARG A 38 -28.08 -20.04 13.23
N ILE A 39 -26.95 -19.34 13.09
CA ILE A 39 -26.89 -17.92 12.73
C ILE A 39 -27.23 -17.74 11.24
N THR A 40 -28.15 -16.83 10.92
CA THR A 40 -28.52 -16.45 9.56
C THR A 40 -27.67 -15.28 9.04
N LEU A 41 -27.61 -15.11 7.71
CA LEU A 41 -26.85 -14.05 7.06
C LEU A 41 -27.24 -12.65 7.57
N VAL A 42 -28.54 -12.40 7.72
CA VAL A 42 -29.08 -11.12 8.18
C VAL A 42 -28.52 -10.76 9.55
N ILE A 43 -28.59 -11.67 10.52
CA ILE A 43 -28.08 -11.43 11.88
C ILE A 43 -26.56 -11.23 11.86
N LEU A 44 -25.81 -11.96 11.02
CA LEU A 44 -24.37 -11.79 10.87
C LEU A 44 -23.99 -10.39 10.34
N GLN A 45 -24.78 -9.85 9.42
CA GLN A 45 -24.60 -8.51 8.85
C GLN A 45 -25.03 -7.40 9.82
N THR A 46 -26.24 -7.50 10.40
CA THR A 46 -26.80 -6.49 11.32
C THR A 46 -25.99 -6.37 12.61
N THR A 47 -25.57 -7.50 13.20
CA THR A 47 -24.84 -7.48 14.49
C THR A 47 -23.34 -7.26 14.34
N GLY A 48 -22.75 -7.60 13.19
CA GLY A 48 -21.31 -7.51 12.97
C GLY A 48 -20.46 -8.49 13.80
N ILE A 49 -21.08 -9.47 14.49
CA ILE A 49 -20.42 -10.45 15.39
C ILE A 49 -19.18 -11.14 14.77
N GLY A 50 -19.15 -11.32 13.45
CA GLY A 50 -17.98 -11.86 12.74
C GLY A 50 -16.71 -11.00 12.85
N LYS A 51 -16.84 -9.68 13.00
CA LYS A 51 -15.70 -8.77 13.26
C LYS A 51 -15.23 -8.92 14.71
N THR A 52 -16.16 -8.92 15.66
CA THR A 52 -15.92 -9.10 17.10
C THR A 52 -15.18 -10.40 17.38
N VAL A 53 -15.65 -11.54 16.84
CA VAL A 53 -15.01 -12.85 17.03
C VAL A 53 -13.64 -12.93 16.34
N ASN A 54 -13.45 -12.26 15.20
CA ASN A 54 -12.13 -12.17 14.56
C ASN A 54 -11.14 -11.31 15.36
N ASN A 55 -11.61 -10.28 16.07
CA ASN A 55 -10.79 -9.47 16.96
C ASN A 55 -10.46 -10.24 18.25
N LEU A 56 -11.46 -10.91 18.86
CA LEU A 56 -11.29 -11.80 20.01
C LEU A 56 -10.21 -12.87 19.73
N ARG A 57 -10.25 -13.51 18.56
CA ARG A 57 -9.25 -14.49 18.11
C ARG A 57 -7.81 -13.94 17.99
N ARG A 58 -7.63 -12.62 17.89
CA ARG A 58 -6.30 -11.97 17.86
C ARG A 58 -5.77 -11.63 19.26
N LEU A 59 -6.65 -11.53 20.26
CA LEU A 59 -6.30 -11.18 21.63
C LEU A 59 -6.15 -12.41 22.54
N ILE A 60 -6.86 -13.50 22.26
CA ILE A 60 -6.73 -14.77 22.99
C ILE A 60 -5.41 -15.47 22.62
N ALA A 61 -4.60 -15.80 23.64
CA ALA A 61 -3.38 -16.58 23.50
C ALA A 61 -3.66 -18.10 23.40
N ASN A 62 -4.74 -18.58 24.02
CA ASN A 62 -5.14 -19.99 24.05
C ASN A 62 -5.49 -20.56 22.67
N GLU A 63 -4.79 -21.64 22.29
CA GLU A 63 -4.89 -22.24 20.96
C GLU A 63 -6.25 -22.90 20.68
N ASP A 64 -6.84 -23.58 21.68
CA ASP A 64 -8.16 -24.22 21.56
C ASP A 64 -9.25 -23.20 21.20
N LEU A 65 -9.27 -22.08 21.90
CA LEU A 65 -10.23 -21.00 21.66
C LEU A 65 -10.00 -20.36 20.29
N SER A 66 -8.74 -20.25 19.87
CA SER A 66 -8.40 -19.82 18.51
C SER A 66 -8.92 -20.81 17.45
N ILE A 67 -8.90 -22.13 17.71
CA ILE A 67 -9.46 -23.16 16.82
C ILE A 67 -10.99 -23.06 16.73
N VAL A 68 -11.70 -22.95 17.86
CA VAL A 68 -13.17 -22.76 17.90
C VAL A 68 -13.57 -21.49 17.13
N ALA A 69 -12.92 -20.36 17.40
CA ALA A 69 -13.18 -19.10 16.69
C ALA A 69 -12.85 -19.18 15.18
N LYS A 70 -11.77 -19.86 14.77
CA LYS A 70 -11.48 -20.12 13.34
C LYS A 70 -12.59 -20.95 12.67
N SER A 71 -13.12 -21.95 13.37
CA SER A 71 -14.20 -22.83 12.87
C SER A 71 -15.50 -22.05 12.64
N LEU A 72 -15.92 -21.26 13.63
CA LEU A 72 -17.07 -20.34 13.52
C LEU A 72 -16.94 -19.38 12.32
N LEU A 73 -15.80 -18.70 12.21
CA LEU A 73 -15.54 -17.77 11.10
C LEU A 73 -15.53 -18.46 9.73
N LYS A 74 -15.10 -19.73 9.65
CA LYS A 74 -15.15 -20.53 8.42
C LYS A 74 -16.59 -20.91 8.06
N ASN A 75 -17.42 -21.28 9.04
CA ASN A 75 -18.83 -21.61 8.83
C ASN A 75 -19.64 -20.37 8.38
N TRP A 76 -19.45 -19.24 9.06
CA TRP A 76 -20.11 -17.98 8.68
C TRP A 76 -19.67 -17.45 7.31
N LYS A 77 -18.39 -17.61 6.94
CA LYS A 77 -17.93 -17.34 5.57
C LYS A 77 -18.60 -18.25 4.54
N LYS A 78 -18.85 -19.53 4.87
CA LYS A 78 -19.58 -20.46 3.97
C LYS A 78 -21.01 -19.99 3.73
N LEU A 79 -21.73 -19.57 4.77
CA LEU A 79 -23.08 -19.00 4.66
C LEU A 79 -23.12 -17.75 3.76
N VAL A 80 -22.15 -16.84 3.91
CA VAL A 80 -21.99 -15.65 3.02
C VAL A 80 -21.63 -16.06 1.58
N SER A 81 -20.94 -17.17 1.39
CA SER A 81 -20.54 -17.70 0.08
C SER A 81 -21.68 -18.43 -0.65
N GLU A 82 -22.65 -18.96 0.08
CA GLU A 82 -23.80 -19.70 -0.45
C GLU A 82 -24.98 -18.78 -0.82
N THR A 83 -25.04 -17.58 -0.24
CA THR A 83 -26.07 -16.57 -0.54
C THR A 83 -25.69 -15.58 -1.64
N SER A 84 -24.51 -15.71 -2.24
CA SER A 84 -24.12 -14.93 -3.43
C SER A 84 -24.43 -15.75 -4.69
N PRO A 85 -25.22 -15.24 -5.65
CA PRO A 85 -25.50 -15.96 -6.89
C PRO A 85 -24.21 -16.12 -7.71
N ARG A 86 -23.71 -17.36 -7.79
CA ARG A 86 -22.56 -17.71 -8.61
C ARG A 86 -22.94 -17.79 -10.09
N PRO A 87 -22.19 -17.13 -11.00
CA PRO A 87 -21.92 -17.70 -12.31
C PRO A 87 -21.15 -19.01 -12.15
N ILE A 88 -21.51 -20.01 -12.95
CA ILE A 88 -20.98 -21.37 -12.86
C ILE A 88 -19.57 -21.42 -13.45
N ASN A 89 -18.60 -21.94 -12.70
CA ASN A 89 -17.79 -23.10 -13.12
C ASN A 89 -16.90 -23.63 -11.98
N LYS A 90 -16.64 -24.94 -12.06
CA LYS A 90 -15.66 -25.70 -11.26
C LYS A 90 -14.28 -25.62 -11.99
N ASP A 91 -13.13 -26.10 -11.51
CA ASP A 91 -12.82 -27.33 -10.75
C ASP A 91 -11.69 -27.15 -9.71
N GLU A 92 -11.14 -28.26 -9.23
CA GLU A 92 -10.68 -28.46 -7.87
C GLU A 92 -9.20 -28.15 -7.57
N LYS A 93 -9.03 -27.72 -6.32
CA LYS A 93 -7.92 -27.94 -5.36
C LYS A 93 -7.04 -29.19 -5.56
N PRO A 94 -5.81 -29.27 -4.97
CA PRO A 94 -5.59 -28.98 -3.53
C PRO A 94 -4.29 -28.29 -3.06
N SER A 95 -4.40 -27.78 -1.82
CA SER A 95 -3.43 -27.69 -0.71
C SER A 95 -1.93 -27.55 -1.02
N THR A 96 -1.20 -26.59 -0.45
CA THR A 96 -0.67 -26.67 0.95
C THR A 96 -0.15 -25.26 1.34
N SER A 97 -0.71 -24.57 2.35
CA SER A 97 -0.34 -24.51 3.78
C SER A 97 0.97 -23.78 4.13
N ASN A 98 0.84 -22.69 4.92
CA ASN A 98 1.83 -22.12 5.87
C ASN A 98 3.14 -21.53 5.29
N ASN A 99 3.91 -20.67 5.96
CA ASN A 99 3.69 -19.62 6.98
C ASN A 99 4.85 -18.61 6.78
N THR A 100 4.70 -17.28 6.81
CA THR A 100 4.52 -16.38 7.98
C THR A 100 5.47 -16.63 9.16
N ASN A 101 6.60 -15.90 9.20
CA ASN A 101 7.16 -15.07 10.30
C ASN A 101 8.67 -14.86 10.01
N ASN A 102 9.26 -13.65 9.89
CA ASN A 102 9.21 -12.44 10.73
C ASN A 102 9.86 -12.70 12.10
N SER A 103 11.18 -12.53 12.28
CA SER A 103 12.01 -11.30 12.33
C SER A 103 12.04 -10.62 13.71
N GLN A 104 13.25 -10.55 14.30
CA GLN A 104 13.79 -9.67 15.38
C GLN A 104 15.11 -10.34 15.87
N SER A 105 16.14 -9.74 16.50
CA SER A 105 16.67 -8.37 16.70
C SER A 105 18.03 -8.52 17.43
N SER A 106 19.03 -7.63 17.43
CA SER A 106 19.34 -6.37 16.69
C SER A 106 20.86 -6.02 16.89
N GLN A 107 21.27 -4.80 16.52
CA GLN A 107 22.43 -4.02 17.03
C GLN A 107 23.89 -4.44 16.71
N GLU A 108 24.48 -3.68 15.78
CA GLU A 108 25.71 -2.87 15.93
C GLU A 108 27.01 -3.46 16.50
N THR A 109 28.09 -3.39 15.69
CA THR A 109 29.36 -2.72 16.11
C THR A 109 30.24 -2.37 14.89
N ASN A 110 31.10 -1.36 15.06
CA ASN A 110 32.09 -0.89 14.08
C ASN A 110 33.25 -1.88 13.88
N VAL A 111 33.97 -1.77 12.74
CA VAL A 111 35.41 -1.35 12.66
C VAL A 111 35.99 -1.54 11.25
N ASN A 112 36.77 -0.57 10.79
CA ASN A 112 37.57 -0.62 9.56
C ASN A 112 38.72 -1.64 9.64
N ASN A 113 39.01 -2.36 8.56
CA ASN A 113 40.34 -2.26 7.92
C ASN A 113 40.37 -2.90 6.53
N GLY A 114 41.18 -2.35 5.63
CA GLY A 114 41.47 -2.96 4.32
C GLY A 114 42.85 -3.60 4.29
N LYS A 115 43.04 -4.61 3.42
CA LYS A 115 44.32 -4.84 2.75
C LYS A 115 44.18 -5.73 1.52
N ASN A 116 44.91 -5.37 0.46
CA ASN A 116 45.14 -6.20 -0.71
C ASN A 116 45.94 -7.46 -0.34
N ILE A 117 45.77 -8.53 -1.13
CA ILE A 117 46.87 -9.34 -1.69
C ILE A 117 46.33 -10.08 -2.92
N ALA A 118 47.18 -10.23 -3.95
CA ALA A 118 46.84 -10.75 -5.26
C ALA A 118 47.62 -12.03 -5.60
N SER A 119 47.38 -12.58 -6.80
CA SER A 119 48.13 -13.70 -7.46
C SER A 119 47.68 -15.11 -7.02
N ASN A 120 47.69 -16.16 -7.85
CA ASN A 120 48.21 -16.39 -9.21
C ASN A 120 47.34 -17.48 -9.91
N LYS A 121 46.87 -17.31 -11.16
CA LYS A 121 47.51 -17.71 -12.45
C LYS A 121 47.51 -19.23 -12.78
N SER A 122 46.75 -19.63 -13.82
CA SER A 122 47.24 -20.38 -15.02
C SER A 122 46.08 -20.73 -16.00
N THR A 123 45.94 -20.11 -17.18
CA THR A 123 46.59 -20.37 -18.50
C THR A 123 46.08 -21.58 -19.31
N LYS A 124 45.25 -21.36 -20.35
CA LYS A 124 45.44 -21.95 -21.72
C LYS A 124 44.60 -21.26 -22.83
N GLN A 125 44.92 -21.58 -24.09
CA GLN A 125 44.55 -20.86 -25.35
C GLN A 125 44.00 -21.87 -26.42
N LYS A 126 43.45 -21.54 -27.60
CA LYS A 126 43.42 -20.30 -28.44
C LYS A 126 42.35 -20.38 -29.58
N SER A 127 41.70 -19.26 -29.93
CA SER A 127 41.38 -18.79 -31.32
C SER A 127 40.45 -19.56 -32.31
N PRO A 128 39.92 -18.93 -33.41
CA PRO A 128 39.60 -17.50 -33.67
C PRO A 128 38.31 -17.18 -34.53
N GLU A 129 37.91 -15.88 -34.62
CA GLU A 129 37.03 -15.18 -35.63
C GLU A 129 35.53 -15.59 -35.80
N LYS A 130 34.54 -14.74 -36.17
CA LYS A 130 34.35 -13.27 -36.41
C LYS A 130 32.84 -12.88 -36.24
N PRO A 131 32.37 -11.61 -36.36
CA PRO A 131 31.24 -11.10 -35.56
C PRO A 131 29.83 -11.22 -36.19
N SER A 132 28.81 -11.30 -35.33
CA SER A 132 27.45 -10.86 -35.65
C SER A 132 26.87 -10.02 -34.51
N SER A 133 25.99 -9.07 -34.88
CA SER A 133 25.47 -8.04 -33.97
C SER A 133 24.13 -8.45 -33.35
N SER A 134 24.16 -8.96 -32.13
CA SER A 134 23.00 -8.91 -31.23
C SER A 134 23.45 -8.59 -29.81
N LYS A 135 22.95 -7.47 -29.25
CA LYS A 135 22.93 -7.28 -27.80
C LYS A 135 21.79 -8.11 -27.22
N GLY A 136 21.94 -9.43 -27.30
CA GLY A 136 21.13 -10.35 -26.52
C GLY A 136 21.48 -10.14 -25.06
N TYR A 137 20.59 -9.50 -24.31
CA TYR A 137 20.64 -9.54 -22.86
C TYR A 137 20.26 -10.97 -22.49
N THR A 138 21.22 -11.87 -22.25
CA THR A 138 20.86 -13.21 -21.79
C THR A 138 20.43 -13.10 -20.33
N ALA A 139 19.14 -13.27 -20.04
CA ALA A 139 18.62 -13.35 -18.68
C ALA A 139 19.41 -14.40 -17.88
N LEU A 140 19.74 -14.09 -16.63
CA LEU A 140 20.44 -15.04 -15.78
C LEU A 140 19.49 -16.20 -15.45
N GLN A 141 19.91 -17.44 -15.73
CA GLN A 141 19.18 -18.59 -15.21
C GLN A 141 19.21 -18.55 -13.68
N THR A 142 18.05 -18.78 -13.08
CA THR A 142 17.85 -18.75 -11.63
C THR A 142 17.33 -20.10 -11.17
N GLU A 143 17.96 -20.66 -10.15
CA GLU A 143 17.56 -21.94 -9.55
C GLU A 143 16.50 -21.76 -8.45
N ASP A 144 16.25 -20.52 -7.99
CA ASP A 144 15.21 -20.21 -7.01
C ASP A 144 13.79 -20.36 -7.60
N GLU A 145 13.05 -21.33 -7.05
CA GLU A 145 11.66 -21.65 -7.39
C GLU A 145 10.70 -20.45 -7.28
N PHE A 146 10.93 -19.52 -6.33
CA PHE A 146 10.12 -18.30 -6.21
C PHE A 146 10.42 -17.29 -7.32
N ARG A 147 11.68 -17.24 -7.79
CA ARG A 147 12.08 -16.39 -8.92
C ARG A 147 11.53 -16.93 -10.24
N LEU A 148 11.59 -18.24 -10.46
CA LEU A 148 10.93 -18.89 -11.61
C LEU A 148 9.42 -18.62 -11.64
N LYS A 149 8.70 -18.91 -10.56
CA LYS A 149 7.25 -18.63 -10.46
C LYS A 149 6.88 -17.16 -10.68
N SER A 150 7.76 -16.21 -10.32
CA SER A 150 7.50 -14.79 -10.58
C SER A 150 7.76 -14.38 -12.03
N ARG A 151 8.71 -15.01 -12.73
CA ARG A 151 8.86 -14.89 -14.19
C ARG A 151 7.61 -15.40 -14.91
N ASP A 152 7.11 -16.59 -14.55
CA ASP A 152 5.88 -17.16 -15.13
C ASP A 152 4.66 -16.24 -14.95
N LEU A 153 4.49 -15.69 -13.75
CA LEU A 153 3.38 -14.77 -13.43
C LEU A 153 3.49 -13.42 -14.15
N LEU A 154 4.72 -12.96 -14.44
CA LEU A 154 4.99 -11.77 -15.25
C LEU A 154 4.76 -12.04 -16.74
N ALA A 155 5.21 -13.18 -17.27
CA ALA A 155 4.94 -13.60 -18.65
C ALA A 155 3.43 -13.70 -18.89
N ALA A 156 2.69 -14.35 -17.99
CA ALA A 156 1.23 -14.44 -18.03
C ALA A 156 0.49 -13.10 -17.81
N ALA A 157 1.18 -12.05 -17.36
CA ALA A 157 0.64 -10.69 -17.32
C ALA A 157 0.82 -9.97 -18.67
N LEU A 158 1.93 -10.23 -19.36
CA LEU A 158 2.27 -9.69 -20.67
C LEU A 158 1.47 -10.38 -21.79
N SER A 159 1.25 -11.70 -21.72
CA SER A 159 0.53 -12.50 -22.72
C SER A 159 -1.00 -12.46 -22.62
N MET A 160 -1.57 -11.55 -21.81
CA MET A 160 -3.02 -11.49 -21.52
C MET A 160 -3.86 -10.86 -22.65
N SER A 161 -3.24 -10.30 -23.69
CA SER A 161 -3.89 -9.70 -24.85
C SER A 161 -3.12 -10.09 -26.11
N GLU A 162 -3.74 -9.92 -27.28
CA GLU A 162 -3.09 -10.10 -28.58
C GLU A 162 -1.73 -9.40 -28.63
N LEU A 163 -0.72 -10.15 -29.07
CA LEU A 163 0.66 -9.69 -29.18
C LEU A 163 0.77 -8.72 -30.35
N PRO A 164 1.22 -7.46 -30.13
CA PRO A 164 1.47 -6.54 -31.23
C PRO A 164 2.52 -7.08 -32.19
N GLU A 165 2.29 -6.93 -33.48
CA GLU A 165 3.23 -7.33 -34.53
C GLU A 165 4.57 -6.57 -34.32
N GLY A 166 5.64 -7.32 -34.02
CA GLY A 166 6.94 -6.77 -33.61
C GLY A 166 7.24 -6.70 -32.10
N SER A 167 6.41 -7.31 -31.23
CA SER A 167 6.70 -7.39 -29.78
C SER A 167 7.87 -8.31 -29.45
N ALA A 168 8.65 -7.98 -28.42
CA ALA A 168 9.60 -8.90 -27.79
C ALA A 168 8.89 -10.12 -27.17
N ASP A 169 9.58 -11.25 -27.05
CA ASP A 169 9.05 -12.46 -26.40
C ASP A 169 8.65 -12.16 -24.93
N PRO A 170 7.37 -12.35 -24.54
CA PRO A 170 6.92 -12.17 -23.16
C PRO A 170 7.70 -13.00 -22.13
N VAL A 171 8.26 -14.15 -22.51
CA VAL A 171 9.02 -15.03 -21.60
C VAL A 171 10.42 -14.47 -21.33
N GLU A 172 11.16 -14.10 -22.37
CA GLU A 172 12.46 -13.42 -22.22
C GLU A 172 12.30 -12.06 -21.49
N LEU A 173 11.29 -11.27 -21.87
CA LEU A 173 11.05 -9.96 -21.27
C LEU A 173 10.67 -10.05 -19.78
N SER A 174 9.90 -11.07 -19.38
CA SER A 174 9.56 -11.29 -17.96
C SER A 174 10.79 -11.66 -17.13
N ALA A 175 11.71 -12.43 -17.69
CA ALA A 175 12.98 -12.77 -17.05
C ALA A 175 13.88 -11.53 -16.86
N HIS A 176 13.92 -10.61 -17.83
CA HIS A 176 14.63 -9.33 -17.67
C HIS A 176 14.02 -8.41 -16.61
N VAL A 177 12.69 -8.32 -16.57
CA VAL A 177 11.99 -7.51 -15.56
C VAL A 177 12.22 -8.07 -14.16
N GLU A 178 12.19 -9.40 -14.02
CA GLU A 178 12.47 -10.08 -12.75
C GLU A 178 13.93 -9.89 -12.32
N ASP A 179 14.91 -10.11 -13.20
CA ASP A 179 16.33 -9.88 -12.91
C ASP A 179 16.60 -8.41 -12.54
N ALA A 180 15.94 -7.44 -13.18
CA ALA A 180 16.07 -6.03 -12.83
C ALA A 180 15.53 -5.72 -11.42
N ILE A 181 14.37 -6.28 -11.05
CA ILE A 181 13.79 -6.16 -9.70
C ILE A 181 14.68 -6.84 -8.66
N TYR A 182 15.26 -8.02 -8.99
CA TYR A 182 16.16 -8.73 -8.10
C TYR A 182 17.51 -8.02 -7.92
N LYS A 183 18.06 -7.37 -8.96
CA LYS A 183 19.26 -6.53 -8.85
C LYS A 183 19.09 -5.36 -7.87
N GLU A 184 17.91 -4.74 -7.83
CA GLU A 184 17.57 -3.64 -6.89
C GLU A 184 17.46 -4.15 -5.44
N ILE A 185 16.72 -5.25 -5.23
CA ILE A 185 16.30 -5.68 -3.87
C ILE A 185 17.26 -6.71 -3.25
N LYS A 186 17.87 -7.57 -4.07
CA LYS A 186 18.83 -8.64 -3.70
C LYS A 186 18.34 -9.67 -2.68
N ASP A 187 17.04 -9.73 -2.44
CA ASP A 187 16.35 -10.61 -1.50
C ASP A 187 14.97 -11.00 -2.09
N THR A 188 14.48 -12.21 -1.83
CA THR A 188 13.15 -12.70 -2.27
C THR A 188 12.06 -12.59 -1.19
N GLY A 189 12.34 -11.82 -0.13
CA GLY A 189 11.41 -11.46 0.94
C GLY A 189 10.24 -10.56 0.52
N VAL A 190 9.57 -9.98 1.52
CA VAL A 190 8.26 -9.31 1.34
C VAL A 190 8.33 -8.14 0.36
N LYS A 191 9.41 -7.35 0.36
CA LYS A 191 9.59 -6.19 -0.53
C LYS A 191 9.59 -6.60 -2.00
N TYR A 192 10.36 -7.65 -2.35
CA TYR A 192 10.42 -8.23 -3.68
C TYR A 192 9.06 -8.75 -4.14
N ARG A 193 8.40 -9.58 -3.31
CA ARG A 193 7.08 -10.13 -3.62
C ARG A 193 6.02 -9.04 -3.82
N ASN A 194 6.10 -7.94 -3.07
CA ASN A 194 5.22 -6.79 -3.25
C ASN A 194 5.50 -6.03 -4.56
N ARG A 195 6.77 -5.83 -4.93
CA ARG A 195 7.15 -5.21 -6.22
C ARG A 195 6.66 -6.05 -7.41
N ILE A 196 6.89 -7.36 -7.39
CA ILE A 196 6.41 -8.30 -8.42
C ILE A 196 4.87 -8.24 -8.54
N ARG A 197 4.13 -8.35 -7.44
CA ARG A 197 2.65 -8.23 -7.47
C ARG A 197 2.17 -6.88 -7.99
N SER A 198 2.84 -5.79 -7.62
CA SER A 198 2.55 -4.44 -8.14
C SER A 198 2.72 -4.40 -9.67
N ARG A 199 3.82 -4.92 -10.22
CA ARG A 199 4.04 -4.98 -11.68
C ARG A 199 2.99 -5.84 -12.38
N ILE A 200 2.70 -7.03 -11.87
CA ILE A 200 1.65 -7.90 -12.41
C ILE A 200 0.30 -7.16 -12.43
N SER A 201 -0.07 -6.45 -11.36
CA SER A 201 -1.34 -5.73 -11.30
C SER A 201 -1.42 -4.55 -12.27
N ASN A 202 -0.33 -3.81 -12.47
CA ASN A 202 -0.31 -2.68 -13.42
C ASN A 202 -0.29 -3.18 -14.87
N LEU A 203 0.49 -4.22 -15.19
CA LEU A 203 0.50 -4.84 -16.51
C LEU A 203 -0.85 -5.49 -16.87
N LYS A 204 -1.61 -5.97 -15.87
CA LYS A 204 -2.96 -6.53 -16.03
C LYS A 204 -4.09 -5.48 -16.00
N ASP A 205 -3.81 -4.19 -15.82
CA ASP A 205 -4.87 -3.18 -15.74
C ASP A 205 -5.57 -3.00 -17.10
N ALA A 206 -6.85 -3.35 -17.15
CA ALA A 206 -7.69 -3.17 -18.33
C ALA A 206 -7.89 -1.68 -18.70
N LYS A 207 -7.69 -0.76 -17.75
CA LYS A 207 -7.77 0.70 -17.99
C LYS A 207 -6.52 1.29 -18.63
N ASN A 208 -5.40 0.55 -18.67
CA ASN A 208 -4.15 1.02 -19.26
C ASN A 208 -3.45 -0.06 -20.12
N PRO A 209 -4.04 -0.47 -21.26
CA PRO A 209 -3.38 -1.39 -22.18
C PRO A 209 -2.10 -0.81 -22.81
N ASN A 210 -1.99 0.53 -22.87
CA ASN A 210 -0.83 1.22 -23.43
C ASN A 210 0.45 0.96 -22.63
N LEU A 211 0.39 0.84 -21.30
CA LEU A 211 1.56 0.46 -20.50
C LEU A 211 2.13 -0.90 -20.94
N ARG A 212 1.26 -1.90 -21.13
CA ARG A 212 1.67 -3.22 -21.60
C ARG A 212 2.26 -3.17 -23.01
N ARG A 213 1.61 -2.43 -23.94
CA ARG A 213 2.10 -2.22 -25.30
C ARG A 213 3.48 -1.55 -25.31
N ASN A 214 3.68 -0.51 -24.50
CA ASN A 214 4.94 0.23 -24.41
C ASN A 214 6.08 -0.62 -23.83
N VAL A 215 5.78 -1.56 -22.92
CA VAL A 215 6.74 -2.56 -22.43
C VAL A 215 7.07 -3.59 -23.51
N LEU A 216 6.06 -4.16 -24.18
CA LEU A 216 6.25 -5.16 -25.26
C LEU A 216 7.00 -4.63 -26.49
N LEU A 217 6.83 -3.34 -26.81
CA LEU A 217 7.56 -2.63 -27.88
C LEU A 217 8.92 -2.08 -27.44
N GLY A 218 9.35 -2.30 -26.19
CA GLY A 218 10.64 -1.86 -25.67
C GLY A 218 10.78 -0.34 -25.40
N ILE A 219 9.69 0.44 -25.55
CA ILE A 219 9.65 1.87 -25.20
C ILE A 219 9.95 2.07 -23.71
N ILE A 220 9.44 1.16 -22.86
CA ILE A 220 9.77 1.09 -21.44
C ILE A 220 10.72 -0.10 -21.24
N THR A 221 11.98 0.19 -20.91
CA THR A 221 12.97 -0.87 -20.67
C THR A 221 12.67 -1.66 -19.38
N PRO A 222 13.08 -2.94 -19.27
CA PRO A 222 12.88 -3.74 -18.06
C PRO A 222 13.45 -3.10 -16.79
N GLU A 223 14.61 -2.45 -16.90
CA GLU A 223 15.26 -1.73 -15.80
C GLU A 223 14.44 -0.51 -15.37
N ARG A 224 13.91 0.25 -16.32
CA ARG A 224 13.04 1.40 -16.01
C ARG A 224 11.72 0.94 -15.41
N LEU A 225 11.14 -0.15 -15.92
CA LEU A 225 9.95 -0.78 -15.35
C LEU A 225 10.20 -1.27 -13.92
N ALA A 226 11.35 -1.88 -13.62
CA ALA A 226 11.68 -2.35 -12.26
C ALA A 226 11.60 -1.23 -11.21
N VAL A 227 12.09 -0.03 -11.55
CA VAL A 227 12.16 1.12 -10.63
C VAL A 227 10.86 1.93 -10.55
N LEU A 228 10.07 2.04 -11.64
CA LEU A 228 8.90 2.94 -11.76
C LEU A 228 7.94 2.98 -10.55
N THR A 229 7.43 4.15 -10.19
CA THR A 229 6.41 4.25 -9.13
C THR A 229 5.05 3.74 -9.61
N ALA A 230 4.13 3.45 -8.67
CA ALA A 230 2.74 3.12 -9.02
C ALA A 230 1.97 4.30 -9.63
N GLU A 231 2.44 5.53 -9.40
CA GLU A 231 1.89 6.75 -9.99
C GLU A 231 2.40 6.95 -11.42
N ASP A 232 3.68 6.63 -11.67
CA ASP A 232 4.28 6.69 -13.01
C ASP A 232 3.74 5.65 -14.00
N MET A 233 3.23 4.51 -13.51
CA MET A 233 2.61 3.45 -14.32
C MET A 233 1.11 3.68 -14.61
N ALA A 234 0.50 4.73 -14.03
CA ALA A 234 -0.89 5.08 -14.31
C ALA A 234 -1.09 5.44 -15.80
N SER A 235 -2.33 5.45 -16.26
CA SER A 235 -2.65 5.99 -17.60
C SER A 235 -2.31 7.47 -17.66
N ASP A 236 -1.88 7.97 -18.82
CA ASP A 236 -1.43 9.36 -18.99
C ASP A 236 -2.50 10.37 -18.56
N ALA A 237 -3.77 10.09 -18.86
CA ALA A 237 -4.92 10.89 -18.42
C ALA A 237 -5.04 10.95 -16.88
N LEU A 238 -4.92 9.81 -16.19
CA LEU A 238 -4.98 9.76 -14.72
C LEU A 238 -3.74 10.40 -14.07
N LYS A 239 -2.57 10.31 -14.72
CA LYS A 239 -1.35 10.98 -14.29
C LYS A 239 -1.49 12.51 -14.39
N GLN A 240 -2.04 13.00 -15.49
CA GLN A 240 -2.31 14.42 -15.70
C GLN A 240 -3.37 14.96 -14.73
N GLU A 241 -4.45 14.20 -14.50
CA GLU A 241 -5.50 14.56 -13.52
C GLU A 241 -4.93 14.64 -12.10
N ARG A 242 -4.13 13.65 -11.68
CA ARG A 242 -3.43 13.68 -10.38
C ARG A 242 -2.52 14.89 -10.25
N SER A 243 -1.65 15.16 -11.23
CA SER A 243 -0.78 16.34 -11.23
C SER A 243 -1.60 17.60 -11.02
N LYS A 244 -2.65 17.80 -11.84
CA LYS A 244 -3.52 18.98 -11.75
C LYS A 244 -4.17 19.13 -10.37
N LEU A 245 -4.64 18.04 -9.75
CA LEU A 245 -5.21 18.08 -8.41
C LEU A 245 -4.15 18.41 -7.33
N THR A 246 -2.93 17.88 -7.47
CA THR A 246 -1.80 18.21 -6.58
C THR A 246 -1.40 19.68 -6.73
N ASP A 247 -1.28 20.19 -7.95
CA ASP A 247 -0.94 21.58 -8.26
C ASP A 247 -1.99 22.55 -7.70
N LEU A 248 -3.28 22.21 -7.84
CA LEU A 248 -4.38 22.98 -7.27
C LEU A 248 -4.36 22.98 -5.74
N ALA A 249 -4.13 21.82 -5.10
CA ALA A 249 -4.05 21.72 -3.64
C ALA A 249 -2.84 22.49 -3.06
N ILE A 250 -1.71 22.51 -3.76
CA ILE A 250 -0.53 23.31 -3.40
C ILE A 250 -0.87 24.81 -3.49
N ASN A 251 -1.52 25.24 -4.56
CA ASN A 251 -1.92 26.63 -4.76
C ASN A 251 -2.96 27.09 -3.71
N GLU A 252 -3.99 26.27 -3.45
CA GLU A 252 -4.99 26.51 -2.41
C GLU A 252 -4.37 26.66 -1.01
N TYR A 253 -3.42 25.79 -0.67
CA TYR A 253 -2.68 25.88 0.60
C TYR A 253 -1.81 27.15 0.70
N GLN A 254 -1.27 27.66 -0.43
CA GLN A 254 -0.48 28.89 -0.47
C GLN A 254 -1.32 30.17 -0.40
N LEU A 255 -2.62 30.10 -0.69
CA LEU A 255 -3.51 31.27 -0.73
C LEU A 255 -4.05 31.70 0.64
N ALA A 256 -4.00 30.83 1.66
CA ALA A 256 -4.56 31.08 2.98
C ALA A 256 -3.54 31.68 3.97
N VAL A 257 -3.28 32.98 3.85
CA VAL A 257 -2.65 33.78 4.91
C VAL A 257 -3.70 34.73 5.49
N ASP A 258 -4.03 34.56 6.77
CA ASP A 258 -4.90 35.50 7.50
C ASP A 258 -4.19 36.83 7.74
N GLU A 259 -4.17 37.70 6.72
CA GLU A 259 -3.59 39.04 6.78
C GLU A 259 -4.47 40.06 7.55
N GLY A 260 -5.62 39.62 8.06
CA GLY A 260 -6.64 40.47 8.67
C GLY A 260 -7.52 41.19 7.65
N THR A 261 -8.56 41.88 8.15
CA THR A 261 -9.52 42.62 7.35
C THR A 261 -8.85 43.81 6.67
N GLY A 262 -8.86 43.86 5.32
CA GLY A 262 -8.34 45.00 4.57
C GLY A 262 -9.12 46.28 4.86
N THR A 263 -8.42 47.42 5.01
CA THR A 263 -9.04 48.73 5.25
C THR A 263 -8.22 49.86 4.64
N ASP A 264 -8.89 50.73 3.88
CA ASP A 264 -8.32 51.98 3.36
C ASP A 264 -8.49 53.17 4.32
N LEU A 265 -9.17 52.97 5.47
CA LEU A 265 -9.46 54.04 6.43
C LEU A 265 -8.26 54.42 7.30
N ILE A 266 -7.23 53.56 7.38
CA ILE A 266 -6.09 53.72 8.27
C ILE A 266 -4.81 53.93 7.45
N PRO A 267 -4.36 55.18 7.22
CA PRO A 267 -3.14 55.44 6.47
C PRO A 267 -1.91 54.95 7.23
N CYS A 268 -0.95 54.35 6.51
CA CYS A 268 0.26 53.83 7.11
C CYS A 268 1.16 54.95 7.67
N LYS A 269 1.55 54.84 8.95
CA LYS A 269 2.45 55.78 9.63
C LYS A 269 3.85 55.92 8.98
N ARG A 270 4.28 54.97 8.14
CA ARG A 270 5.61 54.98 7.48
C ARG A 270 5.54 55.36 6.00
N CYS A 271 4.74 54.68 5.18
CA CYS A 271 4.67 54.96 3.73
C CYS A 271 3.51 55.89 3.32
N LYS A 272 2.62 56.27 4.24
CA LYS A 272 1.43 57.13 4.03
C LYS A 272 0.41 56.62 2.99
N GLN A 273 0.52 55.36 2.57
CA GLN A 273 -0.47 54.69 1.73
C GLN A 273 -1.56 54.05 2.58
N ASN A 274 -2.74 53.87 2.00
CA ASN A 274 -3.93 53.36 2.69
C ASN A 274 -4.04 51.82 2.67
N ASN A 275 -3.18 51.11 1.93
CA ASN A 275 -3.19 49.64 1.84
C ASN A 275 -2.72 48.99 3.17
N CYS A 276 -3.65 48.89 4.10
CA CYS A 276 -3.51 48.33 5.43
C CYS A 276 -4.55 47.23 5.65
N ALA A 277 -4.27 46.34 6.61
CA ALA A 277 -5.23 45.41 7.15
C ALA A 277 -5.19 45.48 8.68
N TYR A 278 -6.31 45.17 9.31
CA TYR A 278 -6.43 45.19 10.76
C TYR A 278 -6.96 43.86 11.32
N THR A 279 -6.60 43.60 12.56
CA THR A 279 -7.10 42.46 13.34
C THR A 279 -7.48 42.95 14.72
N GLU A 280 -8.68 42.59 15.14
CA GLU A 280 -9.29 43.01 16.40
C GLU A 280 -9.05 41.92 17.46
N LEU A 281 -8.23 42.21 18.47
CA LEU A 281 -7.91 41.28 19.56
C LEU A 281 -8.16 41.92 20.92
N GLN A 282 -8.94 41.26 21.77
CA GLN A 282 -9.09 41.66 23.17
C GLN A 282 -7.85 41.22 23.97
N THR A 283 -6.94 42.18 24.24
CA THR A 283 -5.66 41.92 24.94
C THR A 283 -5.64 42.38 26.39
N ARG A 284 -6.78 42.82 26.91
CA ARG A 284 -6.96 43.43 28.24
C ARG A 284 -8.24 42.93 28.92
N GLY A 285 -8.48 43.39 30.15
CA GLY A 285 -9.67 43.04 30.95
C GLY A 285 -10.99 43.38 30.25
N ALA A 286 -12.09 42.79 30.75
CA ALA A 286 -13.42 42.92 30.15
C ALA A 286 -13.96 44.37 30.13
N ASP A 287 -13.46 45.22 31.01
CA ASP A 287 -13.85 46.64 31.12
C ASP A 287 -13.12 47.55 30.12
N GLU A 288 -12.15 47.04 29.36
CA GLU A 288 -11.41 47.80 28.34
C GLU A 288 -11.81 47.40 26.91
N PRO A 289 -11.88 48.37 25.96
CA PRO A 289 -12.23 48.09 24.59
C PRO A 289 -11.17 47.24 23.87
N MET A 290 -11.61 46.53 22.84
CA MET A 290 -10.78 45.66 22.01
C MET A 290 -9.62 46.42 21.36
N THR A 291 -8.44 45.80 21.29
CA THR A 291 -7.23 46.42 20.74
C THR A 291 -7.14 46.19 19.24
N LEU A 292 -6.91 47.25 18.48
CA LEU A 292 -6.76 47.20 17.03
C LEU A 292 -5.28 46.99 16.66
N PHE A 293 -4.94 45.85 16.08
CA PHE A 293 -3.62 45.60 15.50
C PHE A 293 -3.68 45.89 14.00
N VAL A 294 -2.85 46.82 13.52
CA VAL A 294 -2.82 47.25 12.11
C VAL A 294 -1.50 46.82 11.47
N PHE A 295 -1.58 46.25 10.27
CA PHE A 295 -0.48 45.82 9.42
C PHE A 295 -0.57 46.53 8.07
N CYS A 296 0.49 47.23 7.66
CA CYS A 296 0.58 47.80 6.32
C CYS A 296 1.11 46.77 5.33
N ARG A 297 0.29 46.38 4.34
CA ARG A 297 0.66 45.40 3.30
C ARG A 297 1.81 45.89 2.41
N ASN A 298 1.96 47.21 2.24
CA ASN A 298 2.94 47.79 1.32
C ASN A 298 4.33 48.05 1.92
N CYS A 299 4.49 48.11 3.26
CA CYS A 299 5.79 48.33 3.90
C CYS A 299 6.07 47.45 5.13
N GLY A 300 5.18 46.50 5.43
CA GLY A 300 5.34 45.51 6.49
C GLY A 300 5.19 46.04 7.93
N LEU A 301 4.94 47.34 8.13
CA LEU A 301 4.84 47.93 9.46
C LEU A 301 3.63 47.36 10.22
N ARG A 302 3.85 46.87 11.44
CA ARG A 302 2.81 46.47 12.40
C ARG A 302 2.77 47.46 13.56
N TRP A 303 1.58 47.91 13.96
CA TRP A 303 1.39 48.76 15.15
C TRP A 303 0.03 48.49 15.80
N LYS A 304 -0.07 48.79 17.11
CA LYS A 304 -1.34 48.88 17.81
C LYS A 304 -1.93 50.29 17.70
N MET A 305 -3.24 50.39 17.64
CA MET A 305 -4.00 51.63 17.79
C MET A 305 -4.51 51.77 19.23
#